data_AF-A0A6A6ZYL4-F1
#
_entry.id   AF-A0A6A6ZYL4-F1
#
_cell.length_a   1.000
_cell.length_b   1.000
_cell.length_c   1.000
_cell.angle_alpha   90.00
_cell.angle_beta   90.00
_cell.angle_gamma   90.00
#
_symmetry.space_group_name_H-M   'P 1'
#
loop_
_entity.id
_entity.type
_entity.pdbx_description
1 polymer ?
#
loop_
_entity_poly.entity_id
_entity_poly.type
_entity_poly.pdbx_seq_one_letter_code
_entity_poly.pdbx_strand_id
1 'polypeptide(L)'
;MKFPMRSSLPLALSALVTISQAQVEESLVSRRMTKRGLDAQGNYNISFFHVNDVHAHLDEFSSSGTDCTRPERGCFGGYSRIKTVIEEQRPNYNDSLWLNVGDEFQGTLFYSFYGGEKIAETLNQMEFDAMTLGNHEFDGGEDKLGDFLQNLTFPIVCANLKSANQKVASKVKPYHIFEKYGLALIGVTTEETPSIANPDDGTIFSDVVEAVQNAIDEIKSTTKITRIAAITHIGYEEDQKLAEATSGLQLIMGGHSHTLLGDMPNAKGKYPTIVDNKDGDEVFIVTAYRWGEYVGYIDVTYNAQGKILAYHGAPIHITNTTKQEPELQAQIKKWRGPFEAFAAEVLGTSQVELDQTSCQRGECLLGDFMADAMLAYRKNNSANVDFALINAGGVRATIDEGDITRGEVLTSFPFGNAIVQISLTGKQIWDVLEGIVSTVNVANKKPVTSFFQVSQGIKVDYNPKATNGSRLVSVNIGGKPLANTTTYNVVTLDFLAGGGDNFFNTTTDFIILDTQDEVLIQYIKSQSPVNIKLDKRIEAVDRQRPTVPGAGNSTTNGTTPSSARPSQPVSTGAAAQFPASVVGASTFGLIAGLLML
;
A
#
# COMPACT_ATOMS: atom_id res chain seq x y z
N MET A 1 -30.32 67.98 57.40
CA MET A 1 -28.88 68.35 57.40
C MET A 1 -28.14 67.39 56.48
N LYS A 2 -27.43 67.93 55.48
CA LYS A 2 -26.33 67.33 54.66
C LYS A 2 -26.59 66.02 53.87
N PHE A 3 -26.68 66.16 52.54
CA PHE A 3 -26.12 65.22 51.53
C PHE A 3 -24.57 65.36 51.49
N PRO A 4 -23.75 64.59 50.72
CA PRO A 4 -23.97 63.48 49.75
C PRO A 4 -23.07 62.24 50.08
N MET A 5 -22.90 61.14 49.32
CA MET A 5 -22.16 61.03 48.04
C MET A 5 -22.10 59.55 47.60
N ARG A 6 -22.14 59.34 46.28
CA ARG A 6 -21.96 58.07 45.56
C ARG A 6 -20.49 57.60 45.58
N SER A 7 -20.24 56.30 45.55
CA SER A 7 -19.09 55.75 44.81
C SER A 7 -19.46 54.43 44.13
N SER A 8 -19.19 54.41 42.84
CA SER A 8 -19.32 53.39 41.82
C SER A 8 -18.52 52.11 42.09
N LEU A 9 -19.16 50.95 41.84
CA LEU A 9 -18.51 49.66 41.59
C LEU A 9 -17.78 49.70 40.23
N PRO A 10 -16.54 49.20 40.10
CA PRO A 10 -16.03 48.73 38.84
C PRO A 10 -16.32 47.23 38.69
N LEU A 11 -17.01 46.85 37.60
CA LEU A 11 -17.01 45.49 37.08
C LEU A 11 -15.57 45.16 36.64
N ALA A 12 -14.90 44.24 37.34
CA ALA A 12 -13.68 43.64 36.85
C ALA A 12 -14.05 42.57 35.82
N LEU A 13 -13.82 42.88 34.54
CA LEU A 13 -13.90 41.94 33.44
C LEU A 13 -12.63 41.07 33.49
N SER A 14 -12.73 39.88 34.07
CA SER A 14 -11.66 38.88 34.03
C SER A 14 -11.59 38.26 32.64
N ALA A 15 -10.68 38.77 31.81
CA ALA A 15 -10.29 38.13 30.55
C ALA A 15 -9.50 36.84 30.86
N LEU A 16 -10.11 35.68 30.59
CA LEU A 16 -9.36 34.43 30.47
C LEU A 16 -8.53 34.51 29.19
N VAL A 17 -7.22 34.68 29.35
CA VAL A 17 -6.25 34.43 28.28
C VAL A 17 -6.09 32.93 28.17
N THR A 18 -6.73 32.31 27.18
CA THR A 18 -6.38 30.98 26.72
C THR A 18 -5.03 31.08 26.01
N ILE A 19 -3.98 30.60 26.65
CA ILE A 19 -2.66 30.44 26.02
C ILE A 19 -2.79 29.24 25.07
N SER A 20 -3.07 29.52 23.79
CA SER A 20 -2.84 28.54 22.74
C SER A 20 -1.34 28.26 22.67
N GLN A 21 -0.94 27.01 22.83
CA GLN A 21 0.42 26.59 22.51
C GLN A 21 0.61 26.76 21.00
N ALA A 22 1.14 27.91 20.59
CA ALA A 22 1.66 28.09 19.26
C ALA A 22 2.85 27.13 19.08
N GLN A 23 2.71 26.16 18.18
CA GLN A 23 3.87 25.50 17.63
C GLN A 23 4.73 26.57 16.96
N VAL A 24 6.04 26.49 17.17
CA VAL A 24 7.01 27.46 16.66
C VAL A 24 7.04 27.33 15.14
N GLU A 25 6.29 28.19 14.44
CA GLU A 25 6.44 28.44 13.01
C GLU A 25 7.77 29.18 12.78
N GLU A 26 8.81 28.46 12.36
CA GLU A 26 9.91 29.12 11.64
C GLU A 26 9.46 29.37 10.19
N SER A 27 8.83 30.51 9.97
CA SER A 27 8.44 30.97 8.64
C SER A 27 9.34 32.13 8.22
N LEU A 28 10.22 31.90 7.24
CA LEU A 28 10.80 32.98 6.43
C LEU A 28 9.70 33.48 5.47
N VAL A 29 8.72 34.22 6.00
CA VAL A 29 7.64 34.80 5.20
C VAL A 29 8.19 36.00 4.41
N SER A 30 8.47 35.79 3.13
CA SER A 30 8.51 36.90 2.19
C SER A 30 7.07 37.27 1.80
N ARG A 31 6.64 38.49 2.14
CA ARG A 31 5.37 39.10 1.67
C ARG A 31 5.21 39.12 0.13
N ARG A 32 6.22 38.71 -0.64
CA ARG A 32 6.20 38.56 -2.10
C ARG A 32 5.48 37.30 -2.60
N MET A 33 5.17 36.33 -1.75
CA MET A 33 4.42 35.10 -2.11
C MET A 33 2.95 35.38 -2.51
N THR A 34 2.47 36.62 -2.36
CA THR A 34 1.07 37.00 -2.59
C THR A 34 0.71 37.27 -4.06
N LYS A 35 1.67 37.23 -5.01
CA LYS A 35 1.35 37.24 -6.45
C LYS A 35 1.36 35.81 -6.99
N ARG A 36 0.18 35.22 -7.16
CA ARG A 36 -0.03 33.91 -7.79
C ARG A 36 -0.16 34.09 -9.32
N GLY A 37 0.45 33.21 -10.10
CA GLY A 37 0.65 33.36 -11.55
C GLY A 37 2.08 33.79 -11.95
N LEU A 38 2.30 34.07 -13.24
CA LEU A 38 3.59 34.54 -13.76
C LEU A 38 3.98 35.89 -13.12
N ASP A 39 5.06 35.92 -12.33
CA ASP A 39 5.63 37.16 -11.82
C ASP A 39 6.46 37.90 -12.90
N ALA A 40 6.97 39.09 -12.56
CA ALA A 40 7.75 39.91 -13.48
C ALA A 40 9.09 39.25 -13.89
N GLN A 41 9.49 38.20 -13.18
CA GLN A 41 10.69 37.41 -13.41
C GLN A 41 10.38 36.11 -14.17
N GLY A 42 9.12 35.85 -14.50
CA GLY A 42 8.67 34.65 -15.19
C GLY A 42 8.49 33.43 -14.28
N ASN A 43 8.46 33.61 -12.96
CA ASN A 43 8.19 32.52 -12.02
C ASN A 43 6.68 32.28 -11.89
N TYR A 44 6.28 31.04 -11.66
CA TYR A 44 4.88 30.61 -11.62
C TYR A 44 4.58 29.81 -10.36
N ASN A 45 3.56 30.24 -9.62
CA ASN A 45 3.12 29.59 -8.39
C ASN A 45 1.92 28.68 -8.67
N ILE A 46 1.98 27.44 -8.18
CA ILE A 46 0.90 26.46 -8.27
C ILE A 46 0.91 25.55 -7.05
N SER A 47 -0.28 25.18 -6.59
CA SER A 47 -0.45 24.26 -5.46
C SER A 47 -0.92 22.89 -5.91
N PHE A 48 -0.44 21.86 -5.23
CA PHE A 48 -0.86 20.48 -5.43
C PHE A 48 -1.44 19.95 -4.14
N PHE A 49 -2.66 19.45 -4.23
CA PHE A 49 -3.30 18.63 -3.23
C PHE A 49 -3.27 17.19 -3.74
N HIS A 50 -3.02 16.22 -2.87
CA HIS A 50 -3.05 14.81 -3.27
C HIS A 50 -3.48 13.87 -2.14
N VAL A 51 -3.98 12.70 -2.53
CA VAL A 51 -4.20 11.53 -1.68
C VAL A 51 -3.66 10.29 -2.38
N ASN A 52 -3.24 9.31 -1.58
CA ASN A 52 -2.70 8.04 -2.04
C ASN A 52 -3.18 6.92 -1.10
N ASP A 53 -3.33 5.71 -1.64
CA ASP A 53 -3.58 4.48 -0.86
C ASP A 53 -4.82 4.57 0.05
N VAL A 54 -5.91 5.14 -0.46
CA VAL A 54 -7.15 5.30 0.31
C VAL A 54 -7.78 3.94 0.64
N HIS A 55 -7.56 2.93 -0.19
CA HIS A 55 -7.99 1.55 0.07
C HIS A 55 -9.44 1.45 0.54
N ALA A 56 -10.36 1.99 -0.25
CA ALA A 56 -11.80 1.94 -0.02
C ALA A 56 -12.27 2.49 1.34
N HIS A 57 -11.46 3.30 2.05
CA HIS A 57 -11.88 4.02 3.27
C HIS A 57 -12.78 5.20 2.90
N LEU A 58 -13.96 4.90 2.36
CA LEU A 58 -14.95 5.91 2.00
C LEU A 58 -15.48 6.63 3.25
N ASP A 59 -15.65 5.87 4.33
CA ASP A 59 -16.11 6.36 5.63
C ASP A 59 -14.94 6.56 6.60
N GLU A 60 -15.23 7.15 7.75
CA GLU A 60 -14.25 7.32 8.82
C GLU A 60 -13.82 5.99 9.44
N PHE A 61 -12.58 5.94 9.90
CA PHE A 61 -11.96 4.78 10.54
C PHE A 61 -11.27 5.18 11.84
N SER A 62 -10.98 4.20 12.68
CA SER A 62 -10.17 4.35 13.90
C SER A 62 -8.68 4.18 13.58
N SER A 63 -7.77 4.49 14.51
CA SER A 63 -6.32 4.37 14.27
C SER A 63 -5.83 2.97 13.87
N SER A 64 -6.64 1.93 14.10
CA SER A 64 -6.37 0.55 13.69
C SER A 64 -6.57 0.30 12.19
N GLY A 65 -7.30 1.20 11.51
CA GLY A 65 -7.78 1.04 10.13
C GLY A 65 -9.17 0.44 10.01
N THR A 66 -9.80 0.05 11.12
CA THR A 66 -11.16 -0.51 11.11
C THR A 66 -12.21 0.56 11.42
N ASP A 67 -13.49 0.20 11.27
CA ASP A 67 -14.61 1.10 11.51
C ASP A 67 -14.48 1.86 12.84
N CYS A 68 -14.77 3.16 12.83
CA CYS A 68 -14.69 3.98 14.03
C CYS A 68 -15.88 3.74 14.98
N THR A 69 -15.84 2.65 15.74
CA THR A 69 -16.87 2.30 16.73
C THR A 69 -16.69 3.01 18.08
N ARG A 70 -15.49 3.55 18.34
CA ARG A 70 -15.08 4.23 19.58
C ARG A 70 -14.57 5.65 19.31
N PRO A 71 -15.46 6.59 18.94
CA PRO A 71 -15.07 7.94 18.52
C PRO A 71 -14.36 8.76 19.61
N GLU A 72 -14.51 8.38 20.89
CA GLU A 72 -13.76 8.96 21.99
C GLU A 72 -12.24 8.69 21.91
N ARG A 73 -11.82 7.68 21.15
CA ARG A 73 -10.42 7.37 20.84
C ARG A 73 -9.90 8.10 19.60
N GLY A 74 -10.76 8.83 18.90
CA GLY A 74 -10.47 9.51 17.64
C GLY A 74 -10.91 8.68 16.43
N CYS A 75 -11.50 9.38 15.47
CA CYS A 75 -11.76 8.89 14.12
C CYS A 75 -10.96 9.72 13.13
N PHE A 76 -10.62 9.12 12.00
CA PHE A 76 -9.73 9.68 11.00
C PHE A 76 -10.31 9.52 9.60
N GLY A 77 -9.81 10.34 8.67
CA GLY A 77 -10.11 10.26 7.25
C GLY A 77 -11.60 10.23 6.89
N GLY A 78 -11.92 9.45 5.85
CA GLY A 78 -13.22 9.41 5.20
C GLY A 78 -13.39 10.53 4.17
N TYR A 79 -13.92 10.18 3.00
CA TYR A 79 -14.03 11.11 1.87
C TYR A 79 -14.91 12.32 2.16
N SER A 80 -15.89 12.22 3.07
CA SER A 80 -16.70 13.38 3.48
C SER A 80 -15.86 14.47 4.17
N ARG A 81 -14.86 14.10 4.97
CA ARG A 81 -13.94 15.07 5.59
C ARG A 81 -12.94 15.61 4.59
N ILE A 82 -12.40 14.74 3.74
CA ILE A 82 -11.49 15.13 2.66
C ILE A 82 -12.17 16.15 1.75
N LYS A 83 -13.42 15.90 1.35
CA LYS A 83 -14.22 16.82 0.52
C LYS A 83 -14.36 18.19 1.17
N THR A 84 -14.66 18.23 2.47
CA THR A 84 -14.73 19.50 3.20
C THR A 84 -13.40 20.25 3.16
N VAL A 85 -12.28 19.58 3.41
CA VAL A 85 -10.95 20.20 3.36
C VAL A 85 -10.66 20.76 1.98
N ILE A 86 -10.95 20.00 0.92
CA ILE A 86 -10.70 20.45 -0.46
C ILE A 86 -11.62 21.62 -0.82
N GLU A 87 -12.91 21.57 -0.50
CA GLU A 87 -13.85 22.67 -0.76
C GLU A 87 -13.54 23.95 0.01
N GLU A 88 -13.04 23.85 1.25
CA GLU A 88 -12.67 25.01 2.06
C GLU A 88 -11.30 25.58 1.67
N GLN A 89 -10.31 24.73 1.35
CA GLN A 89 -8.94 25.17 1.12
C GLN A 89 -8.64 25.48 -0.34
N ARG A 90 -8.93 24.56 -1.26
CA ARG A 90 -8.52 24.65 -2.68
C ARG A 90 -8.94 25.96 -3.36
N PRO A 91 -10.14 26.54 -3.13
CA PRO A 91 -10.53 27.82 -3.73
C PRO A 91 -9.65 29.01 -3.34
N ASN A 92 -8.90 28.93 -2.23
CA ASN A 92 -7.93 29.96 -1.87
C ASN A 92 -6.67 29.92 -2.77
N TYR A 93 -6.51 28.87 -3.59
CA TYR A 93 -5.39 28.59 -4.48
C TYR A 93 -5.85 28.54 -5.94
N ASN A 94 -6.00 29.73 -6.56
CA ASN A 94 -6.52 29.93 -7.92
C ASN A 94 -5.89 29.05 -9.02
N ASP A 95 -4.62 28.71 -8.86
CA ASP A 95 -3.89 27.77 -9.70
C ASP A 95 -3.52 26.58 -8.81
N SER A 96 -4.32 25.52 -8.87
CA SER A 96 -4.12 24.31 -8.09
C SER A 96 -4.61 23.06 -8.82
N LEU A 97 -4.00 21.92 -8.45
CA LEU A 97 -4.40 20.58 -8.84
C LEU A 97 -4.76 19.75 -7.61
N TRP A 98 -5.77 18.90 -7.75
CA TRP A 98 -6.23 17.89 -6.81
C TRP A 98 -6.07 16.52 -7.44
N LEU A 99 -5.15 15.71 -6.91
CA LEU A 99 -4.64 14.53 -7.59
C LEU A 99 -4.85 13.26 -6.76
N ASN A 100 -5.16 12.17 -7.44
CA ASN A 100 -5.26 10.85 -6.84
C ASN A 100 -4.08 9.97 -7.27
N VAL A 101 -3.35 9.43 -6.30
CA VAL A 101 -2.11 8.68 -6.55
C VAL A 101 -2.32 7.16 -6.43
N GLY A 102 -3.50 6.66 -6.79
CA GLY A 102 -3.78 5.23 -6.93
C GLY A 102 -4.04 4.50 -5.60
N ASP A 103 -4.38 3.21 -5.73
CA ASP A 103 -4.84 2.32 -4.66
C ASP A 103 -6.09 2.83 -3.93
N GLU A 104 -7.12 3.11 -4.72
CA GLU A 104 -8.48 3.33 -4.23
C GLU A 104 -9.19 2.02 -3.94
N PHE A 105 -8.81 0.95 -4.67
CA PHE A 105 -9.38 -0.37 -4.52
C PHE A 105 -8.82 -1.11 -3.31
N GLN A 106 -9.57 -2.15 -2.93
CA GLN A 106 -9.28 -3.06 -1.83
C GLN A 106 -9.31 -2.39 -0.45
N GLY A 107 -9.50 -3.15 0.62
CA GLY A 107 -9.26 -2.68 2.00
C GLY A 107 -10.47 -2.69 2.92
N THR A 108 -11.65 -2.30 2.44
CA THR A 108 -12.89 -2.32 3.25
C THR A 108 -14.03 -3.05 2.54
N LEU A 109 -15.09 -3.32 3.30
CA LEU A 109 -16.34 -3.87 2.79
C LEU A 109 -16.97 -3.04 1.66
N PHE A 110 -16.68 -1.74 1.54
CA PHE A 110 -17.15 -0.96 0.39
C PHE A 110 -16.67 -1.55 -0.93
N TYR A 111 -15.40 -1.94 -1.01
CA TYR A 111 -14.86 -2.59 -2.22
C TYR A 111 -15.34 -4.05 -2.32
N SER A 112 -15.27 -4.82 -1.24
CA SER A 112 -15.68 -6.24 -1.27
C SER A 112 -17.15 -6.42 -1.67
N PHE A 113 -18.01 -5.45 -1.30
CA PHE A 113 -19.45 -5.50 -1.60
C PHE A 113 -19.82 -4.84 -2.94
N TYR A 114 -19.26 -3.67 -3.27
CA TYR A 114 -19.65 -2.91 -4.47
C TYR A 114 -18.64 -2.98 -5.63
N GLY A 115 -17.47 -3.58 -5.42
CA GLY A 115 -16.33 -3.40 -6.31
C GLY A 115 -15.97 -1.92 -6.46
N GLY A 116 -15.62 -1.51 -7.68
CA GLY A 116 -15.22 -0.13 -7.98
C GLY A 116 -16.39 0.87 -8.12
N GLU A 117 -17.66 0.45 -8.08
CA GLU A 117 -18.79 1.32 -8.45
C GLU A 117 -18.92 2.53 -7.53
N LYS A 118 -19.00 2.31 -6.21
CA LYS A 118 -19.17 3.40 -5.24
C LYS A 118 -17.91 4.21 -5.00
N ILE A 119 -16.75 3.62 -5.29
CA ILE A 119 -15.49 4.33 -5.37
C ILE A 119 -15.55 5.33 -6.53
N ALA A 120 -15.88 4.91 -7.76
CA ALA A 120 -16.00 5.81 -8.91
C ALA A 120 -17.03 6.94 -8.67
N GLU A 121 -18.19 6.61 -8.08
CA GLU A 121 -19.20 7.60 -7.72
C GLU A 121 -18.67 8.64 -6.73
N THR A 122 -17.83 8.23 -5.78
CA THR A 122 -17.18 9.13 -4.83
C THR A 122 -16.10 9.97 -5.51
N LEU A 123 -15.20 9.36 -6.29
CA LEU A 123 -14.11 10.07 -6.96
C LEU A 123 -14.62 11.14 -7.93
N ASN A 124 -15.70 10.86 -8.66
CA ASN A 124 -16.33 11.86 -9.53
C ASN A 124 -16.89 13.06 -8.73
N GLN A 125 -17.45 12.83 -7.53
CA GLN A 125 -17.92 13.90 -6.64
C GLN A 125 -16.78 14.69 -5.99
N MET A 126 -15.57 14.12 -5.93
CA MET A 126 -14.36 14.79 -5.44
C MET A 126 -13.72 15.72 -6.47
N GLU A 127 -14.13 15.63 -7.74
CA GLU A 127 -13.63 16.47 -8.84
C GLU A 127 -12.10 16.51 -8.93
N PHE A 128 -11.47 15.32 -8.85
CA PHE A 128 -10.03 15.16 -9.10
C PHE A 128 -9.66 15.67 -10.50
N ASP A 129 -8.49 16.29 -10.62
CA ASP A 129 -7.98 16.76 -11.91
C ASP A 129 -7.28 15.66 -12.70
N ALA A 130 -6.69 14.67 -12.00
CA ALA A 130 -6.13 13.46 -12.60
C ALA A 130 -5.91 12.37 -11.56
N MET A 131 -5.79 11.13 -12.04
CA MET A 131 -5.46 9.95 -11.24
C MET A 131 -4.38 9.10 -11.93
N THR A 132 -3.50 8.47 -11.16
CA THR A 132 -2.69 7.33 -11.64
C THR A 132 -3.22 6.03 -11.08
N LEU A 133 -2.77 4.90 -11.62
CA LEU A 133 -3.17 3.58 -11.17
C LEU A 133 -2.17 3.08 -10.14
N GLY A 134 -2.67 2.51 -9.05
CA GLY A 134 -1.93 1.64 -8.15
C GLY A 134 -2.08 0.17 -8.54
N ASN A 135 -1.46 -0.70 -7.75
CA ASN A 135 -1.53 -2.14 -8.04
C ASN A 135 -2.92 -2.71 -7.72
N HIS A 136 -3.62 -2.21 -6.70
CA HIS A 136 -4.90 -2.77 -6.27
C HIS A 136 -6.04 -2.47 -7.25
N GLU A 137 -5.86 -1.49 -8.15
CA GLU A 137 -6.78 -1.29 -9.27
C GLU A 137 -6.91 -2.54 -10.16
N PHE A 138 -5.90 -3.42 -10.15
CA PHE A 138 -5.85 -4.67 -10.92
C PHE A 138 -6.30 -5.90 -10.13
N ASP A 139 -6.69 -5.79 -8.85
CA ASP A 139 -7.10 -6.95 -8.02
C ASP A 139 -8.23 -7.76 -8.67
N GLY A 140 -9.16 -7.07 -9.33
CA GLY A 140 -10.34 -7.65 -9.96
C GLY A 140 -10.17 -8.07 -11.42
N GLY A 141 -8.97 -7.94 -11.99
CA GLY A 141 -8.71 -8.09 -13.43
C GLY A 141 -9.04 -6.84 -14.26
N GLU A 142 -8.52 -6.79 -15.49
CA GLU A 142 -8.60 -5.57 -16.31
C GLU A 142 -10.01 -5.27 -16.83
N ASP A 143 -10.90 -6.26 -16.89
CA ASP A 143 -12.29 -6.02 -17.28
C ASP A 143 -13.05 -5.15 -16.27
N LYS A 144 -12.89 -5.45 -14.98
CA LYS A 144 -13.49 -4.65 -13.89
C LYS A 144 -12.81 -3.29 -13.76
N LEU A 145 -11.48 -3.26 -13.89
CA LEU A 145 -10.74 -2.00 -13.96
C LEU A 145 -11.24 -1.14 -15.12
N GLY A 146 -11.39 -1.74 -16.30
CA GLY A 146 -11.93 -1.08 -17.48
C GLY A 146 -13.29 -0.44 -17.21
N ASP A 147 -14.23 -1.17 -16.62
CA ASP A 147 -15.55 -0.62 -16.27
C ASP A 147 -15.47 0.56 -15.29
N PHE A 148 -14.59 0.48 -14.29
CA PHE A 148 -14.31 1.58 -13.38
C PHE A 148 -13.76 2.82 -14.12
N LEU A 149 -12.72 2.66 -14.95
CA LEU A 149 -12.10 3.77 -15.69
C LEU A 149 -13.05 4.39 -16.72
N GLN A 150 -13.98 3.62 -17.29
CA GLN A 150 -15.00 4.16 -18.18
C GLN A 150 -15.95 5.12 -17.46
N ASN A 151 -16.21 4.89 -16.17
CA ASN A 151 -17.11 5.70 -15.35
C ASN A 151 -16.45 6.97 -14.76
N LEU A 152 -15.12 7.07 -14.75
CA LEU A 152 -14.42 8.26 -14.26
C LEU A 152 -14.50 9.44 -15.25
N THR A 153 -14.68 10.64 -14.70
CA THR A 153 -14.89 11.89 -15.46
C THR A 153 -13.64 12.76 -15.63
N PHE A 154 -12.49 12.29 -15.14
CA PHE A 154 -11.20 12.97 -15.17
C PHE A 154 -10.12 12.09 -15.81
N PRO A 155 -8.99 12.66 -16.28
CA PRO A 155 -7.95 11.91 -16.97
C PRO A 155 -7.21 10.93 -16.06
N ILE A 156 -6.84 9.80 -16.64
CA ILE A 156 -6.04 8.74 -16.00
C ILE A 156 -4.67 8.68 -16.67
N VAL A 157 -3.60 8.74 -15.88
CA VAL A 157 -2.23 8.75 -16.37
C VAL A 157 -1.42 7.57 -15.84
N CYS A 158 -0.75 6.83 -16.74
CA CYS A 158 0.23 5.79 -16.42
C CYS A 158 1.10 5.51 -17.66
N ALA A 159 2.36 5.90 -17.62
CA ALA A 159 3.30 5.85 -18.74
C ALA A 159 3.91 4.48 -18.97
N ASN A 160 4.07 3.69 -17.91
CA ASN A 160 4.69 2.37 -18.00
C ASN A 160 3.70 1.22 -18.17
N LEU A 161 2.40 1.50 -18.31
CA LEU A 161 1.38 0.49 -18.54
C LEU A 161 1.11 0.26 -20.03
N LYS A 162 1.15 -1.01 -20.44
CA LYS A 162 0.60 -1.47 -21.71
C LYS A 162 -0.38 -2.62 -21.47
N SER A 163 -1.66 -2.32 -21.65
CA SER A 163 -2.77 -3.26 -21.54
C SER A 163 -3.29 -3.67 -22.92
N ALA A 164 -3.68 -4.94 -23.08
CA ALA A 164 -4.40 -5.42 -24.25
C ALA A 164 -5.93 -5.17 -24.15
N ASN A 165 -6.43 -4.95 -22.92
CA ASN A 165 -7.82 -4.65 -22.66
C ASN A 165 -8.19 -3.26 -23.19
N GLN A 166 -9.11 -3.22 -24.15
CA GLN A 166 -9.48 -1.97 -24.82
C GLN A 166 -10.18 -0.96 -23.90
N LYS A 167 -10.86 -1.42 -22.84
CA LYS A 167 -11.51 -0.51 -21.88
C LYS A 167 -10.46 0.24 -21.05
N VAL A 168 -9.35 -0.42 -20.70
CA VAL A 168 -8.21 0.18 -20.00
C VAL A 168 -7.39 1.04 -20.96
N ALA A 169 -6.93 0.46 -22.07
CA ALA A 169 -6.04 1.12 -23.03
C ALA A 169 -6.63 2.40 -23.65
N SER A 170 -7.96 2.50 -23.77
CA SER A 170 -8.62 3.71 -24.29
C SER A 170 -8.71 4.87 -23.28
N LYS A 171 -8.53 4.61 -21.99
CA LYS A 171 -8.65 5.60 -20.91
C LYS A 171 -7.33 6.06 -20.35
N VAL A 172 -6.32 5.20 -20.34
CA VAL A 172 -4.99 5.50 -19.77
C VAL A 172 -4.11 6.18 -20.81
N LYS A 173 -3.48 7.29 -20.42
CA LYS A 173 -2.46 7.98 -21.22
C LYS A 173 -1.14 8.04 -20.45
N PRO A 174 0.02 8.19 -21.11
CA PRO A 174 1.27 8.31 -20.36
C PRO A 174 1.33 9.55 -19.47
N TYR A 175 0.78 10.66 -19.95
CA TYR A 175 0.77 11.94 -19.26
C TYR A 175 -0.45 12.78 -19.66
N HIS A 176 -0.72 13.82 -18.87
CA HIS A 176 -1.71 14.84 -19.17
C HIS A 176 -1.07 16.23 -19.14
N ILE A 177 -1.42 17.08 -20.11
CA ILE A 177 -0.96 18.47 -20.18
C ILE A 177 -2.08 19.38 -19.68
N PHE A 178 -1.82 20.08 -18.59
CA PHE A 178 -2.66 21.16 -18.10
C PHE A 178 -2.22 22.48 -18.74
N GLU A 179 -2.73 22.77 -19.94
CA GLU A 179 -2.34 23.95 -20.74
C GLU A 179 -2.49 25.27 -19.97
N LYS A 180 -3.53 25.40 -19.14
CA LYS A 180 -3.77 26.56 -18.27
C LYS A 180 -2.53 26.89 -17.40
N TYR A 181 -1.82 25.85 -16.96
CA TYR A 181 -0.70 25.94 -16.03
C TYR A 181 0.66 25.82 -16.71
N GLY A 182 0.67 25.46 -18.00
CA GLY A 182 1.89 25.09 -18.73
C GLY A 182 2.65 23.97 -17.99
N LEU A 183 1.91 22.97 -17.50
CA LEU A 183 2.42 21.87 -16.69
C LEU A 183 2.01 20.53 -17.30
N ALA A 184 2.95 19.59 -17.34
CA ALA A 184 2.68 18.20 -17.66
C ALA A 184 2.73 17.33 -16.40
N LEU A 185 1.78 16.40 -16.29
CA LEU A 185 1.69 15.43 -15.21
C LEU A 185 1.85 14.02 -15.78
N ILE A 186 2.90 13.32 -15.36
CA ILE A 186 3.20 11.94 -15.75
C ILE A 186 2.65 11.00 -14.66
N GLY A 187 2.13 9.84 -15.05
CA GLY A 187 1.75 8.78 -14.11
C GLY A 187 2.64 7.55 -14.25
N VAL A 188 2.86 6.77 -13.20
CA VAL A 188 3.49 5.43 -13.28
C VAL A 188 3.02 4.53 -12.13
N THR A 189 3.00 3.23 -12.38
CA THR A 189 2.61 2.18 -11.44
C THR A 189 3.77 1.20 -11.21
N THR A 190 3.87 0.60 -10.03
CA THR A 190 4.95 -0.35 -9.70
C THR A 190 5.04 -1.51 -10.70
N GLU A 191 6.28 -1.84 -11.10
CA GLU A 191 6.60 -3.00 -11.94
C GLU A 191 6.26 -4.33 -11.24
N GLU A 192 6.05 -4.29 -9.93
CA GLU A 192 5.74 -5.44 -9.09
C GLU A 192 4.27 -5.87 -9.18
N THR A 193 3.40 -5.05 -9.80
CA THR A 193 1.95 -5.28 -9.93
C THR A 193 1.59 -6.72 -10.34
N PRO A 194 2.24 -7.36 -11.33
CA PRO A 194 1.94 -8.75 -11.70
C PRO A 194 2.22 -9.80 -10.61
N SER A 195 2.95 -9.45 -9.56
CA SER A 195 3.25 -10.33 -8.42
C SER A 195 2.47 -10.02 -7.14
N ILE A 196 1.72 -8.90 -7.13
CA ILE A 196 0.98 -8.42 -5.95
C ILE A 196 -0.49 -8.10 -6.23
N ALA A 197 -0.94 -8.25 -7.49
CA ALA A 197 -2.31 -8.06 -7.96
C ALA A 197 -2.61 -9.03 -9.12
N ASN A 198 -3.73 -8.83 -9.81
CA ASN A 198 -4.23 -9.75 -10.86
C ASN A 198 -4.41 -9.08 -12.24
N PRO A 199 -3.39 -8.42 -12.82
CA PRO A 199 -3.50 -7.93 -14.19
C PRO A 199 -3.69 -9.08 -15.19
N ASP A 200 -4.39 -8.84 -16.29
CA ASP A 200 -4.65 -9.83 -17.34
C ASP A 200 -3.34 -10.31 -17.99
N ASP A 201 -3.33 -11.55 -18.50
CA ASP A 201 -2.18 -12.11 -19.22
C ASP A 201 -1.73 -11.20 -20.38
N GLY A 202 -0.42 -10.89 -20.40
CA GLY A 202 0.17 -10.03 -21.43
C GLY A 202 0.11 -8.54 -21.13
N THR A 203 -0.46 -8.13 -19.98
CA THR A 203 -0.29 -6.79 -19.43
C THR A 203 1.18 -6.56 -19.07
N ILE A 204 1.74 -5.44 -19.50
CA ILE A 204 3.15 -5.10 -19.30
C ILE A 204 3.26 -3.82 -18.48
N PHE A 205 4.05 -3.91 -17.41
CA PHE A 205 4.57 -2.77 -16.66
C PHE A 205 6.06 -2.64 -17.02
N SER A 206 6.40 -1.63 -17.83
CA SER A 206 7.78 -1.39 -18.27
C SER A 206 8.61 -0.71 -17.18
N ASP A 207 9.92 -0.64 -17.39
CA ASP A 207 10.85 0.09 -16.52
C ASP A 207 10.35 1.52 -16.27
N VAL A 208 10.21 1.87 -14.99
CA VAL A 208 9.63 3.16 -14.56
C VAL A 208 10.52 4.33 -14.97
N VAL A 209 11.84 4.19 -14.84
CA VAL A 209 12.81 5.26 -15.15
C VAL A 209 12.80 5.54 -16.65
N GLU A 210 12.84 4.50 -17.48
CA GLU A 210 12.77 4.62 -18.93
C GLU A 210 11.43 5.23 -19.37
N ALA A 211 10.31 4.76 -18.83
CA ALA A 211 8.99 5.28 -19.17
C ALA A 211 8.84 6.77 -18.85
N VAL A 212 9.27 7.19 -17.65
CA VAL A 212 9.21 8.60 -17.23
C VAL A 212 10.16 9.46 -18.05
N GLN A 213 11.41 9.03 -18.28
CA GLN A 213 12.36 9.81 -19.09
C GLN A 213 11.87 9.95 -20.54
N ASN A 214 11.32 8.89 -21.14
CA ASN A 214 10.76 8.94 -22.49
C ASN A 214 9.59 9.94 -22.57
N ALA A 215 8.69 9.94 -21.57
CA ALA A 215 7.59 10.90 -21.52
C ALA A 215 8.11 12.35 -21.38
N ILE A 216 9.12 12.58 -20.53
CA ILE A 216 9.76 13.90 -20.38
C ILE A 216 10.35 14.38 -21.71
N ASP A 217 11.08 13.51 -22.42
CA ASP A 217 11.73 13.84 -23.69
C ASP A 217 10.70 14.11 -24.79
N GLU A 218 9.61 13.34 -24.83
CA GLU A 218 8.48 13.59 -25.73
C GLU A 218 7.84 14.95 -25.45
N ILE A 219 7.52 15.26 -24.20
CA ILE A 219 6.91 16.55 -23.80
C ILE A 219 7.82 17.71 -24.22
N LYS A 220 9.12 17.63 -23.92
CA LYS A 220 10.09 18.70 -24.23
C LYS A 220 10.32 18.88 -25.73
N SER A 221 10.26 17.79 -26.51
CA SER A 221 10.49 17.85 -27.96
C SER A 221 9.27 18.30 -28.75
N THR A 222 8.05 18.07 -28.23
CA THR A 222 6.80 18.36 -28.92
C THR A 222 6.07 19.61 -28.42
N THR A 223 6.44 20.11 -27.23
CA THR A 223 5.77 21.25 -26.59
C THR A 223 6.76 22.31 -26.10
N LYS A 224 6.25 23.39 -25.49
CA LYS A 224 7.06 24.41 -24.79
C LYS A 224 7.00 24.25 -23.27
N ILE A 225 6.48 23.14 -22.78
CA ILE A 225 6.28 22.90 -21.35
C ILE A 225 7.62 22.59 -20.70
N THR A 226 7.90 23.31 -19.61
CA THR A 226 9.10 23.14 -18.80
C THR A 226 8.81 22.61 -17.40
N ARG A 227 7.58 22.79 -16.90
CA ARG A 227 7.14 22.32 -15.57
C ARG A 227 6.61 20.90 -15.71
N ILE A 228 7.33 19.94 -15.13
CA ILE A 228 6.94 18.52 -15.19
C ILE A 228 6.87 17.97 -13.78
N ALA A 229 5.72 17.39 -13.45
CA ALA A 229 5.47 16.68 -12.21
C ALA A 229 5.07 15.23 -12.52
N ALA A 230 5.17 14.36 -11.52
CA ALA A 230 4.71 12.98 -11.59
C ALA A 230 3.80 12.64 -10.40
N ILE A 231 2.77 11.84 -10.65
CA ILE A 231 2.07 11.06 -9.64
C ILE A 231 2.48 9.60 -9.80
N THR A 232 2.99 8.99 -8.73
CA THR A 232 3.69 7.70 -8.81
C THR A 232 3.14 6.72 -7.79
N HIS A 233 2.81 5.51 -8.23
CA HIS A 233 2.41 4.42 -7.33
C HIS A 233 3.47 3.33 -7.31
N ILE A 234 4.68 3.71 -6.87
CA ILE A 234 5.88 2.86 -6.94
C ILE A 234 6.59 2.68 -5.58
N GLY A 235 6.24 3.50 -4.59
CA GLY A 235 6.84 3.44 -3.24
C GLY A 235 7.91 4.51 -3.03
N TYR A 236 8.04 4.97 -1.79
CA TYR A 236 8.85 6.14 -1.45
C TYR A 236 10.36 5.97 -1.71
N GLU A 237 10.91 4.77 -1.51
CA GLU A 237 12.30 4.49 -1.88
C GLU A 237 12.51 4.47 -3.41
N GLU A 238 11.53 3.95 -4.16
CA GLU A 238 11.59 3.93 -5.62
C GLU A 238 11.36 5.32 -6.22
N ASP A 239 10.56 6.17 -5.59
CA ASP A 239 10.41 7.59 -5.94
C ASP A 239 11.74 8.35 -5.86
N GLN A 240 12.53 8.08 -4.82
CA GLN A 240 13.86 8.67 -4.67
C GLN A 240 14.80 8.18 -5.77
N LYS A 241 14.81 6.89 -6.08
CA LYS A 241 15.61 6.33 -7.17
C LYS A 241 15.18 6.89 -8.53
N LEU A 242 13.87 7.06 -8.75
CA LEU A 242 13.33 7.67 -9.95
C LEU A 242 13.79 9.11 -10.11
N ALA A 243 13.75 9.90 -9.03
CA ALA A 243 14.27 11.26 -9.00
C ALA A 243 15.77 11.30 -9.35
N GLU A 244 16.59 10.47 -8.69
CA GLU A 244 18.03 10.37 -8.95
C GLU A 244 18.35 9.94 -10.39
N ALA A 245 17.49 9.10 -10.98
CA ALA A 245 17.74 8.46 -12.26
C ALA A 245 17.12 9.18 -13.46
N THR A 246 16.41 10.29 -13.27
CA THR A 246 15.79 11.05 -14.38
C THR A 246 16.40 12.44 -14.51
N SER A 247 16.01 13.14 -15.58
CA SER A 247 16.36 14.54 -15.84
C SER A 247 15.09 15.32 -16.16
N GLY A 248 14.96 16.54 -15.67
CA GLY A 248 13.84 17.42 -16.04
C GLY A 248 12.48 17.12 -15.39
N LEU A 249 12.43 16.22 -14.42
CA LEU A 249 11.34 16.11 -13.44
C LEU A 249 11.64 17.01 -12.24
N GLN A 250 10.62 17.60 -11.60
CA GLN A 250 10.83 18.48 -10.44
C GLN A 250 9.99 18.14 -9.22
N LEU A 251 8.85 17.47 -9.39
CA LEU A 251 7.95 17.13 -8.30
C LEU A 251 7.42 15.72 -8.50
N ILE A 252 7.49 14.91 -7.45
CA ILE A 252 6.90 13.58 -7.36
C ILE A 252 5.90 13.58 -6.19
N MET A 253 4.68 13.16 -6.48
CA MET A 253 3.65 12.86 -5.48
C MET A 253 3.42 11.35 -5.49
N GLY A 254 3.91 10.66 -4.47
CA GLY A 254 4.01 9.21 -4.42
C GLY A 254 2.97 8.51 -3.54
N GLY A 255 2.79 7.21 -3.78
CA GLY A 255 1.95 6.28 -3.03
C GLY A 255 2.63 4.92 -2.76
N HIS A 256 1.84 3.85 -2.64
CA HIS A 256 2.21 2.42 -2.52
C HIS A 256 2.82 2.01 -1.17
N SER A 257 3.83 2.77 -0.72
CA SER A 257 4.62 2.45 0.47
C SER A 257 3.94 2.83 1.80
N HIS A 258 2.77 3.49 1.74
CA HIS A 258 2.10 4.09 2.89
C HIS A 258 3.01 5.03 3.71
N THR A 259 3.92 5.75 3.06
CA THR A 259 4.90 6.55 3.77
C THR A 259 4.28 7.84 4.28
N LEU A 260 4.42 8.11 5.58
CA LEU A 260 4.14 9.43 6.16
C LEU A 260 5.41 10.28 6.09
N LEU A 261 5.31 11.47 5.52
CA LEU A 261 6.37 12.48 5.49
C LEU A 261 5.90 13.74 6.20
N GLY A 262 6.79 14.39 6.95
CA GLY A 262 6.47 15.62 7.68
C GLY A 262 7.16 15.69 9.05
N ASP A 263 6.83 16.72 9.82
CA ASP A 263 7.39 16.96 11.14
C ASP A 263 6.47 16.45 12.25
N MET A 264 6.06 15.19 12.15
CA MET A 264 5.17 14.52 13.13
C MET A 264 5.69 13.15 13.54
N PRO A 265 5.19 12.56 14.66
CA PRO A 265 5.55 11.20 15.05
C PRO A 265 5.33 10.20 13.92
N ASN A 266 6.22 9.19 13.84
CA ASN A 266 6.22 8.12 12.84
C ASN A 266 6.49 8.54 11.39
N ALA A 267 6.66 9.83 11.10
CA ALA A 267 7.12 10.27 9.79
C ALA A 267 8.51 9.68 9.47
N LYS A 268 8.68 9.22 8.23
CA LYS A 268 9.93 8.59 7.74
C LYS A 268 10.95 9.62 7.26
N GLY A 269 10.50 10.80 6.91
CA GLY A 269 11.31 11.86 6.32
C GLY A 269 10.59 13.20 6.35
N LYS A 270 11.25 14.21 5.80
CA LYS A 270 10.69 15.56 5.70
C LYS A 270 9.60 15.61 4.63
N TYR A 271 8.70 16.57 4.75
CA TYR A 271 7.77 16.92 3.68
C TYR A 271 8.16 18.30 3.13
N PRO A 272 8.63 18.41 1.88
CA PRO A 272 9.05 17.34 0.97
C PRO A 272 10.42 16.76 1.35
N THR A 273 10.69 15.54 0.89
CA THR A 273 12.05 15.04 0.74
C THR A 273 12.64 15.62 -0.55
N ILE A 274 13.90 16.04 -0.52
CA ILE A 274 14.58 16.66 -1.67
C ILE A 274 15.76 15.80 -2.06
N VAL A 275 15.83 15.46 -3.35
CA VAL A 275 16.87 14.59 -3.92
C VAL A 275 17.42 15.24 -5.20
N ASP A 276 18.72 15.12 -5.43
CA ASP A 276 19.35 15.62 -6.67
C ASP A 276 19.19 14.59 -7.79
N ASN A 277 18.77 15.05 -8.97
CA ASN A 277 18.66 14.23 -10.17
C ASN A 277 19.98 14.10 -10.94
N LYS A 278 19.97 13.43 -12.10
CA LYS A 278 21.16 13.21 -12.95
C LYS A 278 21.89 14.50 -13.37
N ASP A 279 21.17 15.63 -13.44
CA ASP A 279 21.71 16.93 -13.84
C ASP A 279 22.17 17.77 -12.63
N GLY A 280 22.02 17.25 -11.41
CA GLY A 280 22.26 17.97 -10.16
C GLY A 280 21.17 18.99 -9.81
N ASP A 281 19.96 18.82 -10.36
CA ASP A 281 18.80 19.62 -10.02
C ASP A 281 17.97 18.95 -8.92
N GLU A 282 17.44 19.75 -7.99
CA GLU A 282 16.57 19.29 -6.90
C GLU A 282 15.20 18.80 -7.43
N VAL A 283 14.80 17.63 -6.96
CA VAL A 283 13.47 17.02 -7.15
C VAL A 283 12.81 16.86 -5.79
N PHE A 284 11.56 17.31 -5.71
CA PHE A 284 10.78 17.34 -4.48
C PHE A 284 9.85 16.14 -4.46
N ILE A 285 9.83 15.40 -3.36
CA ILE A 285 9.06 14.16 -3.21
C ILE A 285 8.13 14.30 -2.00
N VAL A 286 6.85 14.05 -2.23
CA VAL A 286 5.80 14.11 -1.20
C VAL A 286 4.91 12.87 -1.26
N THR A 287 4.40 12.44 -0.11
CA THR A 287 3.41 11.36 0.05
C THR A 287 2.42 11.77 1.17
N ALA A 288 1.23 11.18 1.21
CA ALA A 288 0.16 11.50 2.16
C ALA A 288 -0.31 10.29 2.97
N TYR A 289 0.64 9.45 3.41
CA TYR A 289 0.39 8.26 4.23
C TYR A 289 -0.54 7.24 3.55
N ARG A 290 -1.73 6.98 4.10
CA ARG A 290 -2.72 6.03 3.56
C ARG A 290 -4.12 6.31 4.12
N TRP A 291 -5.11 5.61 3.58
CA TRP A 291 -6.51 5.57 4.02
C TRP A 291 -7.26 6.90 3.95
N GLY A 292 -6.64 7.92 3.34
CA GLY A 292 -7.15 9.28 3.42
C GLY A 292 -7.03 9.89 4.82
N GLU A 293 -6.16 9.36 5.70
CA GLU A 293 -5.87 9.97 7.01
C GLU A 293 -5.27 11.38 6.83
N TYR A 294 -4.52 11.57 5.75
CA TYR A 294 -3.93 12.85 5.41
C TYR A 294 -4.31 13.26 3.99
N VAL A 295 -4.48 14.57 3.81
CA VAL A 295 -4.47 15.21 2.50
C VAL A 295 -3.12 15.88 2.32
N GLY A 296 -2.33 15.42 1.36
CA GLY A 296 -1.06 16.05 1.02
C GLY A 296 -1.29 17.44 0.43
N TYR A 297 -0.50 18.42 0.82
CA TYR A 297 -0.54 19.78 0.27
C TYR A 297 0.88 20.34 0.09
N ILE A 298 1.20 20.79 -1.12
CA ILE A 298 2.44 21.51 -1.42
C ILE A 298 2.20 22.65 -2.42
N ASP A 299 2.58 23.87 -2.06
CA ASP A 299 2.63 25.06 -2.91
C ASP A 299 4.06 25.27 -3.38
N VAL A 300 4.28 25.43 -4.68
CA VAL A 300 5.63 25.56 -5.26
C VAL A 300 5.72 26.74 -6.20
N THR A 301 6.91 27.35 -6.25
CA THR A 301 7.26 28.41 -7.19
C THR A 301 8.22 27.86 -8.24
N TYR A 302 7.74 27.67 -9.47
CA TYR A 302 8.57 27.31 -10.60
C TYR A 302 9.23 28.53 -11.24
N ASN A 303 10.48 28.43 -11.69
CA ASN A 303 11.06 29.42 -12.61
C ASN A 303 10.65 29.16 -14.07
N ALA A 304 11.12 30.00 -15.00
CA ALA A 304 10.80 29.87 -16.42
C ALA A 304 11.33 28.56 -17.06
N GLN A 305 12.39 27.97 -16.49
CA GLN A 305 12.96 26.69 -16.90
C GLN A 305 12.28 25.49 -16.24
N GLY A 306 11.26 25.73 -15.41
CA GLY A 306 10.51 24.68 -14.73
C GLY A 306 11.17 24.15 -13.46
N LYS A 307 12.24 24.79 -12.94
CA LYS A 307 12.85 24.42 -11.65
C LYS A 307 12.08 25.03 -10.48
N ILE A 308 11.96 24.31 -9.37
CA ILE A 308 11.33 24.82 -8.15
C ILE A 308 12.33 25.71 -7.40
N LEU A 309 11.94 26.96 -7.11
CA LEU A 309 12.75 27.95 -6.39
C LEU A 309 12.37 28.06 -4.91
N ALA A 310 11.13 27.73 -4.58
CA ALA A 310 10.57 27.81 -3.25
C ALA A 310 9.39 26.84 -3.14
N TYR A 311 9.16 26.35 -1.94
CA TYR A 311 8.00 25.53 -1.61
C TYR A 311 7.45 25.90 -0.23
N HIS A 312 6.20 25.55 0.00
CA HIS A 312 5.55 25.56 1.31
C HIS A 312 4.45 24.51 1.34
N GLY A 313 4.40 23.68 2.37
CA GLY A 313 3.37 22.65 2.49
C GLY A 313 3.61 21.70 3.63
N ALA A 314 2.57 20.94 3.94
CA ALA A 314 2.56 19.86 4.92
C ALA A 314 1.32 19.00 4.66
N PRO A 315 1.33 17.70 5.01
CA PRO A 315 0.11 16.91 4.98
C PRO A 315 -0.87 17.40 6.05
N ILE A 316 -2.14 17.51 5.67
CA ILE A 316 -3.23 17.97 6.51
C ILE A 316 -3.88 16.76 7.17
N HIS A 317 -3.81 16.67 8.49
CA HIS A 317 -4.38 15.54 9.24
C HIS A 317 -5.90 15.61 9.28
N ILE A 318 -6.56 14.56 8.82
CA ILE A 318 -8.01 14.43 8.78
C ILE A 318 -8.47 13.68 10.03
N THR A 319 -9.03 14.43 10.99
CA THR A 319 -9.41 13.90 12.31
C THR A 319 -10.90 14.12 12.56
N ASN A 320 -11.40 13.65 13.71
CA ASN A 320 -12.76 13.92 14.18
C ASN A 320 -13.09 15.41 14.36
N THR A 321 -12.10 16.30 14.39
CA THR A 321 -12.32 17.77 14.41
C THR A 321 -12.56 18.36 13.02
N THR A 322 -12.18 17.64 11.96
CA THR A 322 -12.47 18.01 10.58
C THR A 322 -13.95 17.72 10.30
N LYS A 323 -14.66 18.74 9.82
CA LYS A 323 -16.09 18.61 9.47
C LYS A 323 -16.28 17.63 8.32
N GLN A 324 -17.41 16.94 8.33
CA GLN A 324 -17.85 16.09 7.23
C GLN A 324 -18.74 16.87 6.27
N GLU A 325 -18.58 16.63 4.97
CA GLU A 325 -19.49 17.14 3.95
C GLU A 325 -20.81 16.35 4.07
N PRO A 326 -21.93 17.01 4.44
CA PRO A 326 -23.14 16.31 4.88
C PRO A 326 -23.80 15.47 3.79
N GLU A 327 -23.76 15.89 2.52
CA GLU A 327 -24.40 15.16 1.43
C GLU A 327 -23.64 13.88 1.10
N LEU A 328 -22.31 13.97 0.93
CA LEU A 328 -21.47 12.79 0.71
C LEU A 328 -21.52 11.84 1.90
N GLN A 329 -21.50 12.32 3.14
CA GLN A 329 -21.61 11.44 4.31
C GLN A 329 -22.96 10.71 4.36
N ALA A 330 -24.06 11.36 3.96
CA ALA A 330 -25.36 10.71 3.90
C ALA A 330 -25.39 9.60 2.83
N GLN A 331 -24.72 9.79 1.70
CA GLN A 331 -24.58 8.76 0.65
C GLN A 331 -23.75 7.57 1.15
N ILE A 332 -22.59 7.83 1.76
CA ILE A 332 -21.71 6.78 2.31
C ILE A 332 -22.47 5.94 3.35
N LYS A 333 -23.19 6.57 4.28
CA LYS A 333 -24.03 5.87 5.27
C LYS A 333 -25.13 5.02 4.62
N LYS A 334 -25.73 5.50 3.52
CA LYS A 334 -26.73 4.74 2.76
C LYS A 334 -26.10 3.52 2.09
N TRP A 335 -24.91 3.66 1.50
CA TRP A 335 -24.17 2.55 0.89
C TRP A 335 -23.68 1.54 1.93
N ARG A 336 -23.39 1.97 3.16
CA ARG A 336 -23.03 1.08 4.27
C ARG A 336 -24.21 0.20 4.72
N GLY A 337 -25.44 0.74 4.69
CA GLY A 337 -26.65 0.09 5.21
C GLY A 337 -26.84 -1.40 4.84
N PRO A 338 -26.66 -1.84 3.57
CA PRO A 338 -26.84 -3.24 3.17
C PRO A 338 -25.90 -4.25 3.84
N PHE A 339 -24.70 -3.85 4.26
CA PHE A 339 -23.73 -4.76 4.89
C PHE A 339 -23.47 -4.45 6.36
N GLU A 340 -24.04 -3.39 6.92
CA GLU A 340 -23.78 -2.95 8.30
C GLU A 340 -24.08 -4.03 9.35
N ALA A 341 -25.26 -4.67 9.27
CA ALA A 341 -25.63 -5.71 10.22
C ALA A 341 -24.72 -6.95 10.14
N PHE A 342 -24.20 -7.24 8.93
CA PHE A 342 -23.23 -8.31 8.70
C PHE A 342 -21.87 -7.93 9.27
N ALA A 343 -21.40 -6.70 9.04
CA ALA A 343 -20.14 -6.18 9.55
C ALA A 343 -20.12 -6.12 11.09
N ALA A 344 -21.23 -5.70 11.71
CA ALA A 344 -21.35 -5.52 13.16
C ALA A 344 -21.54 -6.83 13.97
N GLU A 345 -21.59 -8.00 13.33
CA GLU A 345 -21.66 -9.29 14.04
C GLU A 345 -20.43 -9.43 14.96
N VAL A 346 -20.66 -9.46 16.28
CA VAL A 346 -19.60 -9.77 17.25
C VAL A 346 -19.31 -11.27 17.22
N LEU A 347 -18.07 -11.61 16.88
CA LEU A 347 -17.59 -12.98 16.70
C LEU A 347 -16.94 -13.54 17.97
N GLY A 348 -16.45 -12.65 18.85
CA GLY A 348 -15.76 -12.97 20.09
C GLY A 348 -15.19 -11.70 20.69
N THR A 349 -14.26 -11.85 21.65
CA THR A 349 -13.58 -10.72 22.30
C THR A 349 -12.07 -10.96 22.37
N SER A 350 -11.27 -9.89 22.35
CA SER A 350 -9.83 -9.89 22.62
C SER A 350 -9.48 -9.13 23.89
N GLN A 351 -8.54 -9.66 24.68
CA GLN A 351 -7.93 -9.02 25.86
C GLN A 351 -6.65 -8.23 25.51
N VAL A 352 -6.24 -8.28 24.24
CA VAL A 352 -5.04 -7.63 23.73
C VAL A 352 -5.34 -7.02 22.36
N GLU A 353 -4.66 -5.94 22.02
CA GLU A 353 -4.67 -5.44 20.64
C GLU A 353 -3.91 -6.42 19.74
N LEU A 354 -4.57 -6.93 18.71
CA LEU A 354 -3.95 -7.77 17.68
C LEU A 354 -3.29 -6.84 16.66
N ASP A 355 -2.10 -6.34 17.02
CA ASP A 355 -1.32 -5.40 16.22
C ASP A 355 -0.80 -6.02 14.91
N GLN A 356 -0.91 -5.27 13.81
CA GLN A 356 -0.28 -5.57 12.53
C GLN A 356 0.93 -4.68 12.19
N THR A 357 1.13 -3.56 12.88
CA THR A 357 2.06 -2.51 12.44
C THR A 357 3.53 -2.94 12.39
N SER A 358 3.90 -4.00 13.11
CA SER A 358 5.23 -4.62 13.02
C SER A 358 5.38 -5.70 11.95
N CYS A 359 4.30 -6.18 11.33
CA CYS A 359 4.32 -7.40 10.50
C CYS A 359 5.33 -7.34 9.35
N GLN A 360 5.50 -6.16 8.72
CA GLN A 360 6.44 -6.00 7.60
C GLN A 360 7.92 -5.94 8.02
N ARG A 361 8.22 -5.84 9.32
CA ARG A 361 9.58 -5.65 9.85
C ARG A 361 10.01 -6.74 10.84
N GLY A 362 9.09 -7.57 11.29
CA GLY A 362 9.32 -8.62 12.28
C GLY A 362 8.04 -9.33 12.67
N GLU A 363 8.10 -10.13 13.74
CA GLU A 363 6.94 -10.81 14.33
C GLU A 363 5.85 -9.80 14.74
N CYS A 364 4.58 -10.11 14.47
CA CYS A 364 3.43 -9.31 14.86
C CYS A 364 2.29 -10.18 15.38
N LEU A 365 1.45 -9.61 16.25
CA LEU A 365 0.50 -10.40 17.01
C LEU A 365 -0.66 -10.91 16.15
N LEU A 366 -1.19 -10.07 15.24
CA LEU A 366 -2.27 -10.49 14.34
C LEU A 366 -1.78 -11.51 13.30
N GLY A 367 -0.56 -11.37 12.83
CA GLY A 367 0.08 -12.33 11.92
C GLY A 367 0.24 -13.72 12.56
N ASP A 368 0.75 -13.77 13.78
CA ASP A 368 0.86 -15.01 14.57
C ASP A 368 -0.50 -15.65 14.82
N PHE A 369 -1.50 -14.84 15.18
CA PHE A 369 -2.86 -15.31 15.46
C PHE A 369 -3.53 -15.90 14.20
N MET A 370 -3.38 -15.24 13.05
CA MET A 370 -3.87 -15.75 11.77
C MET A 370 -3.16 -17.05 11.36
N ALA A 371 -1.83 -17.10 11.49
CA ALA A 371 -1.07 -18.31 11.17
C ALA A 371 -1.45 -19.48 12.11
N ASP A 372 -1.73 -19.20 13.39
CA ASP A 372 -2.26 -20.21 14.31
C ASP A 372 -3.67 -20.69 13.91
N ALA A 373 -4.54 -19.78 13.47
CA ALA A 373 -5.86 -20.14 12.95
C ALA A 373 -5.75 -21.09 11.75
N MET A 374 -4.89 -20.76 10.78
CA MET A 374 -4.60 -21.59 9.60
C MET A 374 -4.10 -22.99 9.99
N LEU A 375 -3.13 -23.06 10.91
CA LEU A 375 -2.59 -24.34 11.38
C LEU A 375 -3.63 -25.16 12.14
N ALA A 376 -4.39 -24.53 13.05
CA ALA A 376 -5.40 -25.19 13.87
C ALA A 376 -6.52 -25.77 12.99
N TYR A 377 -7.01 -25.00 12.01
CA TYR A 377 -8.01 -25.45 11.06
C TYR A 377 -7.55 -26.70 10.31
N ARG A 378 -6.30 -26.71 9.82
CA ARG A 378 -5.80 -27.89 9.12
C ARG A 378 -5.63 -29.09 10.05
N LYS A 379 -5.11 -28.90 11.26
CA LYS A 379 -4.95 -29.98 12.27
C LYS A 379 -6.26 -30.65 12.64
N ASN A 380 -7.35 -29.89 12.69
CA ASN A 380 -8.69 -30.43 12.97
C ASN A 380 -9.22 -31.35 11.85
N ASN A 381 -8.70 -31.17 10.63
CA ASN A 381 -9.12 -31.94 9.45
C ASN A 381 -8.10 -33.04 9.05
N SER A 382 -6.84 -32.91 9.45
CA SER A 382 -5.76 -33.85 9.13
C SER A 382 -4.57 -33.70 10.07
N ALA A 383 -3.97 -34.81 10.51
CA ALA A 383 -2.73 -34.79 11.29
C ALA A 383 -1.47 -34.49 10.44
N ASN A 384 -1.60 -34.39 9.12
CA ASN A 384 -0.48 -34.25 8.18
C ASN A 384 -0.22 -32.77 7.82
N VAL A 385 0.20 -31.98 8.80
CA VAL A 385 0.59 -30.56 8.66
C VAL A 385 1.68 -30.21 9.68
N ASP A 386 2.70 -29.48 9.22
CA ASP A 386 3.86 -29.13 10.05
C ASP A 386 3.75 -27.72 10.66
N PHE A 387 3.42 -26.71 9.84
CA PHE A 387 3.24 -25.32 10.27
C PHE A 387 2.43 -24.53 9.22
N ALA A 388 2.05 -23.30 9.57
CA ALA A 388 1.48 -22.33 8.64
C ALA A 388 2.38 -21.10 8.49
N LEU A 389 2.31 -20.50 7.30
CA LEU A 389 3.02 -19.27 6.93
C LEU A 389 2.05 -18.35 6.19
N ILE A 390 2.12 -17.05 6.49
CA ILE A 390 1.38 -16.00 5.78
C ILE A 390 2.31 -14.81 5.52
N ASN A 391 2.08 -14.09 4.42
CA ASN A 391 2.78 -12.85 4.12
C ASN A 391 2.20 -11.68 4.93
N ALA A 392 3.08 -10.81 5.43
CA ALA A 392 2.71 -9.61 6.15
C ALA A 392 1.85 -8.64 5.30
N GLY A 393 2.03 -8.61 3.99
CA GLY A 393 1.24 -7.82 3.05
C GLY A 393 -0.24 -8.21 3.03
N GLY A 394 -0.56 -9.45 3.43
CA GLY A 394 -1.92 -9.94 3.60
C GLY A 394 -2.64 -9.45 4.86
N VAL A 395 -1.93 -8.83 5.83
CA VAL A 395 -2.48 -8.34 7.10
C VAL A 395 -2.62 -6.82 7.01
N ARG A 396 -3.86 -6.31 6.92
CA ARG A 396 -4.12 -4.92 6.46
C ARG A 396 -4.49 -3.93 7.54
N ALA A 397 -5.17 -4.38 8.60
CA ALA A 397 -5.63 -3.53 9.70
C ALA A 397 -5.45 -4.23 11.04
N THR A 398 -5.19 -3.45 12.09
CA THR A 398 -5.12 -3.93 13.47
C THR A 398 -6.54 -4.26 13.95
N ILE A 399 -6.69 -5.29 14.80
CA ILE A 399 -7.95 -5.53 15.54
C ILE A 399 -7.72 -5.09 16.98
N ASP A 400 -8.53 -4.15 17.45
CA ASP A 400 -8.35 -3.59 18.77
C ASP A 400 -8.71 -4.58 19.90
N GLU A 401 -8.27 -4.28 21.12
CA GLU A 401 -8.82 -4.92 22.33
C GLU A 401 -10.33 -4.61 22.46
N GLY A 402 -11.11 -5.62 22.86
CA GLY A 402 -12.56 -5.53 23.04
C GLY A 402 -13.32 -6.56 22.21
N ASP A 403 -14.55 -6.20 21.80
CA ASP A 403 -15.33 -7.02 20.88
C ASP A 403 -14.62 -7.11 19.53
N ILE A 404 -14.57 -8.30 18.94
CA ILE A 404 -14.05 -8.53 17.59
C ILE A 404 -15.25 -8.72 16.67
N THR A 405 -15.42 -7.81 15.72
CA THR A 405 -16.51 -7.83 14.75
C THR A 405 -16.10 -8.51 13.45
N ARG A 406 -17.09 -8.95 12.66
CA ARG A 406 -16.84 -9.46 11.31
C ARG A 406 -16.23 -8.40 10.39
N GLY A 407 -16.66 -7.16 10.52
CA GLY A 407 -16.10 -6.03 9.77
C GLY A 407 -14.60 -5.89 10.01
N GLU A 408 -14.14 -5.99 11.25
CA GLU A 408 -12.71 -5.96 11.56
C GLU A 408 -11.94 -7.12 10.92
N VAL A 409 -12.48 -8.34 10.96
CA VAL A 409 -11.86 -9.49 10.30
C VAL A 409 -11.71 -9.27 8.79
N LEU A 410 -12.75 -8.77 8.13
CA LEU A 410 -12.75 -8.55 6.68
C LEU A 410 -11.89 -7.34 6.27
N THR A 411 -11.81 -6.28 7.09
CA THR A 411 -10.89 -5.16 6.85
C THR A 411 -9.43 -5.58 7.10
N SER A 412 -9.18 -6.43 8.10
CA SER A 412 -7.84 -6.95 8.37
C SER A 412 -7.33 -7.91 7.29
N PHE A 413 -8.23 -8.65 6.61
CA PHE A 413 -7.90 -9.66 5.58
C PHE A 413 -8.84 -9.56 4.36
N PRO A 414 -8.76 -8.49 3.55
CA PRO A 414 -9.83 -8.11 2.61
C PRO A 414 -9.78 -8.83 1.24
N PHE A 415 -8.82 -9.74 1.05
CA PHE A 415 -8.51 -10.33 -0.26
C PHE A 415 -9.38 -11.53 -0.63
N GLY A 416 -10.10 -12.13 0.32
CA GLY A 416 -10.90 -13.34 0.07
C GLY A 416 -10.07 -14.57 -0.34
N ASN A 417 -8.80 -14.62 0.06
CA ASN A 417 -7.89 -15.73 -0.26
C ASN A 417 -8.41 -17.07 0.29
N ALA A 418 -8.18 -18.15 -0.46
CA ALA A 418 -8.31 -19.49 0.09
C ALA A 418 -7.05 -19.87 0.86
N ILE A 419 -7.23 -20.59 1.98
CA ILE A 419 -6.11 -21.27 2.63
C ILE A 419 -5.83 -22.57 1.88
N VAL A 420 -4.56 -22.85 1.62
CA VAL A 420 -4.11 -24.05 0.91
C VAL A 420 -3.00 -24.77 1.68
N GLN A 421 -2.85 -26.07 1.44
CA GLN A 421 -1.69 -26.84 1.88
C GLN A 421 -0.81 -27.22 0.68
N ILE A 422 0.47 -26.87 0.78
CA ILE A 422 1.53 -27.25 -0.17
C ILE A 422 2.56 -28.17 0.51
N SER A 423 3.32 -28.91 -0.30
CA SER A 423 4.46 -29.72 0.15
C SER A 423 5.79 -29.09 -0.29
N LEU A 424 6.69 -28.85 0.65
CA LEU A 424 8.00 -28.26 0.40
C LEU A 424 9.11 -29.09 1.05
N THR A 425 10.21 -29.26 0.35
CA THR A 425 11.44 -29.78 0.97
C THR A 425 12.01 -28.77 1.96
N GLY A 426 12.76 -29.24 2.97
CA GLY A 426 13.44 -28.33 3.90
C GLY A 426 14.39 -27.36 3.19
N LYS A 427 15.01 -27.78 2.07
CA LYS A 427 15.79 -26.86 1.24
C LYS A 427 14.94 -25.73 0.64
N GLN A 428 13.75 -26.05 0.11
CA GLN A 428 12.85 -25.03 -0.42
C GLN A 428 12.38 -24.06 0.68
N ILE A 429 12.04 -24.56 1.87
CA ILE A 429 11.68 -23.70 3.01
C ILE A 429 12.85 -22.77 3.36
N TRP A 430 14.08 -23.29 3.40
CA TRP A 430 15.27 -22.48 3.64
C TRP A 430 15.44 -21.39 2.59
N ASP A 431 15.36 -21.73 1.30
CA ASP A 431 15.54 -20.79 0.20
C ASP A 431 14.45 -19.69 0.21
N VAL A 432 13.20 -20.04 0.51
CA VAL A 432 12.08 -19.10 0.65
C VAL A 432 12.35 -18.12 1.79
N LEU A 433 12.62 -18.62 3.00
CA LEU A 433 12.86 -17.77 4.17
C LEU A 433 14.10 -16.90 4.01
N GLU A 434 15.18 -17.43 3.43
CA GLU A 434 16.38 -16.65 3.08
C GLU A 434 16.06 -15.53 2.08
N GLY A 435 15.25 -15.85 1.07
CA GLY A 435 14.84 -14.88 0.07
C GLY A 435 14.04 -13.73 0.67
N ILE A 436 13.09 -14.04 1.56
CA ILE A 436 12.27 -13.04 2.24
C ILE A 436 13.13 -12.12 3.12
N VAL A 437 13.98 -12.67 3.99
CA VAL A 437 14.84 -11.82 4.86
C VAL A 437 15.92 -11.06 4.08
N SER A 438 16.18 -11.47 2.84
CA SER A 438 17.08 -10.80 1.90
C SER A 438 16.38 -9.90 0.87
N THR A 439 15.04 -9.81 0.94
CA THR A 439 14.16 -9.05 0.01
C THR A 439 14.32 -9.43 -1.47
N VAL A 440 14.89 -10.61 -1.76
CA VAL A 440 15.15 -11.10 -3.12
C VAL A 440 15.06 -12.62 -3.12
N ASN A 441 14.20 -13.18 -3.97
CA ASN A 441 14.00 -14.62 -4.04
C ASN A 441 15.28 -15.32 -4.51
N VAL A 442 15.68 -16.38 -3.81
CA VAL A 442 16.95 -17.07 -4.05
C VAL A 442 16.98 -17.78 -5.41
N ALA A 443 15.84 -18.28 -5.89
CA ALA A 443 15.75 -19.07 -7.11
C ALA A 443 15.63 -18.20 -8.37
N ASN A 444 14.69 -17.27 -8.40
CA ASN A 444 14.38 -16.48 -9.61
C ASN A 444 15.00 -15.07 -9.63
N LYS A 445 15.61 -14.64 -8.51
CA LYS A 445 16.24 -13.32 -8.34
C LYS A 445 15.29 -12.12 -8.43
N LYS A 446 13.98 -12.35 -8.39
CA LYS A 446 12.98 -11.28 -8.33
C LYS A 446 12.90 -10.66 -6.92
N PRO A 447 12.51 -9.39 -6.81
CA PRO A 447 12.21 -8.76 -5.52
C PRO A 447 11.17 -9.55 -4.73
N VAL A 448 11.34 -9.58 -3.41
CA VAL A 448 10.32 -10.08 -2.47
C VAL A 448 9.79 -8.88 -1.70
N THR A 449 8.49 -8.66 -1.82
CA THR A 449 7.78 -7.41 -1.48
C THR A 449 7.13 -7.42 -0.10
N SER A 450 7.08 -8.58 0.55
CA SER A 450 6.47 -8.75 1.86
C SER A 450 7.37 -9.52 2.82
N PHE A 451 7.30 -9.19 4.10
CA PHE A 451 7.79 -10.05 5.18
C PHE A 451 6.80 -11.20 5.45
N PHE A 452 7.11 -12.07 6.41
CA PHE A 452 6.33 -13.28 6.71
C PHE A 452 6.00 -13.41 8.19
N GLN A 453 4.91 -14.09 8.50
CA GLN A 453 4.44 -14.46 9.83
C GLN A 453 4.21 -15.97 9.86
N VAL A 454 4.34 -16.59 11.04
CA VAL A 454 4.31 -18.05 11.15
C VAL A 454 3.53 -18.53 12.36
N SER A 455 2.98 -19.74 12.26
CA SER A 455 2.26 -20.37 13.36
C SER A 455 3.20 -20.81 14.48
N GLN A 456 2.63 -21.20 15.61
CA GLN A 456 3.35 -21.92 16.65
C GLN A 456 4.04 -23.19 16.10
N GLY A 457 5.15 -23.56 16.74
CA GLY A 457 5.91 -24.77 16.38
C GLY A 457 7.03 -24.54 15.36
N ILE A 458 7.16 -23.34 14.79
CA ILE A 458 8.31 -22.92 13.99
C ILE A 458 9.02 -21.73 14.66
N LYS A 459 10.36 -21.73 14.62
CA LYS A 459 11.21 -20.62 15.05
C LYS A 459 12.24 -20.29 14.00
N VAL A 460 12.35 -19.02 13.65
CA VAL A 460 13.23 -18.49 12.61
C VAL A 460 14.11 -17.39 13.19
N ASP A 461 15.42 -17.57 13.09
CA ASP A 461 16.40 -16.55 13.45
C ASP A 461 17.04 -16.02 12.17
N TYR A 462 17.17 -14.70 12.05
CA TYR A 462 17.85 -14.05 10.93
C TYR A 462 18.75 -12.90 11.40
N ASN A 463 19.82 -12.63 10.66
CA ASN A 463 20.75 -11.54 10.93
C ASN A 463 20.60 -10.46 9.85
N PRO A 464 19.94 -9.33 10.12
CA PRO A 464 19.73 -8.28 9.14
C PRO A 464 21.03 -7.58 8.69
N LYS A 465 22.12 -7.70 9.47
CA LYS A 465 23.44 -7.13 9.15
C LYS A 465 24.26 -8.02 8.21
N ALA A 466 23.85 -9.27 7.99
CA ALA A 466 24.52 -10.16 7.05
C ALA A 466 24.21 -9.79 5.60
N THR A 467 25.09 -10.20 4.69
CA THR A 467 24.89 -10.03 3.24
C THR A 467 23.68 -10.82 2.76
N ASN A 468 22.94 -10.28 1.79
CA ASN A 468 21.82 -10.97 1.14
C ASN A 468 22.24 -12.39 0.71
N GLY A 469 21.37 -13.38 0.95
CA GLY A 469 21.67 -14.79 0.73
C GLY A 469 22.40 -15.49 1.90
N SER A 470 22.78 -14.74 2.95
CA SER A 470 23.35 -15.28 4.19
C SER A 470 22.68 -14.72 5.46
N ARG A 471 21.48 -14.14 5.33
CA ARG A 471 20.76 -13.52 6.44
C ARG A 471 20.02 -14.54 7.30
N LEU A 472 19.54 -15.65 6.74
CA LEU A 472 18.89 -16.69 7.53
C LEU A 472 19.94 -17.44 8.39
N VAL A 473 19.70 -17.50 9.71
CA VAL A 473 20.63 -18.10 10.68
C VAL A 473 20.20 -19.51 11.05
N SER A 474 18.94 -19.70 11.43
CA SER A 474 18.39 -21.02 11.75
C SER A 474 16.89 -21.08 11.59
N VAL A 475 16.39 -22.27 11.25
CA VAL A 475 14.96 -22.60 11.21
C VAL A 475 14.77 -23.87 12.03
N ASN A 476 13.86 -23.84 13.00
CA ASN A 476 13.47 -25.02 13.78
C ASN A 476 11.98 -25.26 13.60
N ILE A 477 11.60 -26.52 13.32
CA ILE A 477 10.21 -26.96 13.19
C ILE A 477 9.97 -28.10 14.18
N GLY A 478 8.93 -27.99 15.00
CA GLY A 478 8.61 -28.99 16.04
C GLY A 478 9.76 -29.20 17.04
N GLY A 479 10.55 -28.15 17.32
CA GLY A 479 11.71 -28.21 18.21
C GLY A 479 12.96 -28.90 17.61
N LYS A 480 12.95 -29.23 16.32
CA LYS A 480 14.10 -29.83 15.62
C LYS A 480 14.63 -28.87 14.54
N PRO A 481 15.95 -28.82 14.28
CA PRO A 481 16.49 -28.10 13.15
C PRO A 481 15.87 -28.55 11.83
N LEU A 482 15.63 -27.61 10.92
CA LEU A 482 15.13 -27.89 9.58
C LEU A 482 16.06 -28.87 8.85
N ALA A 483 15.49 -29.96 8.32
CA ALA A 483 16.22 -30.98 7.58
C ALA A 483 16.01 -30.79 6.08
N ASN A 484 17.09 -30.51 5.34
CA ASN A 484 17.01 -30.11 3.93
C ASN A 484 16.28 -31.11 3.01
N THR A 485 16.40 -32.42 3.28
CA THR A 485 15.83 -33.49 2.44
C THR A 485 14.47 -33.97 2.90
N THR A 486 13.98 -33.50 4.05
CA THR A 486 12.64 -33.83 4.55
C THR A 486 11.61 -32.99 3.82
N THR A 487 10.49 -33.62 3.43
CA THR A 487 9.30 -32.91 2.93
C THR A 487 8.42 -32.52 4.10
N TYR A 488 8.01 -31.26 4.13
CA TYR A 488 7.13 -30.66 5.11
C TYR A 488 5.84 -30.21 4.41
N ASN A 489 4.72 -30.34 5.11
CA ASN A 489 3.41 -29.87 4.71
C ASN A 489 3.14 -28.50 5.32
N VAL A 490 3.05 -27.47 4.48
CA VAL A 490 2.93 -26.08 4.89
C VAL A 490 1.56 -25.57 4.50
N VAL A 491 0.84 -24.97 5.45
CA VAL A 491 -0.39 -24.24 5.17
C VAL A 491 -0.05 -22.79 4.85
N THR A 492 -0.60 -22.26 3.76
CA THR A 492 -0.35 -20.91 3.26
C THR A 492 -1.60 -20.39 2.53
N LEU A 493 -1.50 -19.25 1.87
CA LEU A 493 -2.54 -18.70 1.01
C LEU A 493 -2.37 -19.17 -0.45
N ASP A 494 -3.48 -19.34 -1.15
CA ASP A 494 -3.51 -19.56 -2.60
C ASP A 494 -2.74 -18.49 -3.39
N PHE A 495 -2.86 -17.22 -2.98
CA PHE A 495 -2.05 -16.11 -3.49
C PHE A 495 -0.55 -16.44 -3.50
N LEU A 496 -0.01 -16.88 -2.35
CA LEU A 496 1.42 -17.20 -2.23
C LEU A 496 1.77 -18.46 -3.02
N ALA A 497 0.92 -19.51 -2.96
CA ALA A 497 1.13 -20.74 -3.74
C ALA A 497 1.11 -20.48 -5.26
N GLY A 498 0.32 -19.50 -5.70
CA GLY A 498 0.26 -19.00 -7.07
C GLY A 498 1.49 -18.20 -7.51
N GLY A 499 2.39 -17.85 -6.59
CA GLY A 499 3.61 -17.07 -6.87
C GLY A 499 3.56 -15.62 -6.37
N GLY A 500 2.50 -15.24 -5.64
CA GLY A 500 2.38 -13.93 -4.99
C GLY A 500 3.58 -13.59 -4.10
N ASP A 501 3.93 -12.31 -4.04
CA ASP A 501 5.11 -11.75 -3.36
C ASP A 501 6.45 -12.39 -3.76
N ASN A 502 6.47 -13.20 -4.83
CA ASN A 502 7.60 -14.05 -5.21
C ASN A 502 8.10 -14.95 -4.06
N PHE A 503 7.24 -15.39 -3.13
CA PHE A 503 7.64 -16.29 -2.03
C PHE A 503 7.99 -17.68 -2.56
N PHE A 504 7.04 -18.30 -3.25
CA PHE A 504 7.15 -19.66 -3.75
C PHE A 504 7.28 -19.68 -5.27
N ASN A 505 7.79 -20.79 -5.80
CA ASN A 505 7.54 -21.10 -7.21
C ASN A 505 6.05 -21.42 -7.36
N THR A 506 5.42 -20.85 -8.39
CA THR A 506 4.01 -21.10 -8.71
C THR A 506 3.72 -22.59 -8.79
N THR A 507 2.67 -23.02 -8.10
CA THR A 507 2.15 -24.39 -8.15
C THR A 507 0.63 -24.37 -8.12
N THR A 508 0.02 -25.34 -8.82
CA THR A 508 -1.42 -25.66 -8.70
C THR A 508 -1.63 -26.99 -7.96
N ASP A 509 -0.55 -27.68 -7.59
CA ASP A 509 -0.58 -28.91 -6.81
C ASP A 509 -0.65 -28.56 -5.31
N PHE A 510 -1.86 -28.23 -4.87
CA PHE A 510 -2.17 -27.94 -3.47
C PHE A 510 -3.54 -28.47 -3.08
N ILE A 511 -3.72 -28.66 -1.77
CA ILE A 511 -5.03 -28.99 -1.20
C ILE A 511 -5.69 -27.68 -0.81
N ILE A 512 -6.83 -27.36 -1.44
CA ILE A 512 -7.67 -26.22 -1.06
C ILE A 512 -8.39 -26.55 0.26
N LEU A 513 -8.37 -25.62 1.22
CA LEU A 513 -9.11 -25.68 2.47
C LEU A 513 -10.31 -24.73 2.40
N ASP A 514 -10.53 -23.91 3.42
CA ASP A 514 -11.60 -22.91 3.45
C ASP A 514 -11.04 -21.51 3.16
N THR A 515 -11.93 -20.52 3.09
CA THR A 515 -11.49 -19.12 2.96
C THR A 515 -10.85 -18.60 4.24
N GLN A 516 -9.89 -17.69 4.08
CA GLN A 516 -9.08 -17.15 5.16
C GLN A 516 -9.91 -16.52 6.29
N ASP A 517 -10.93 -15.75 5.92
CA ASP A 517 -11.85 -15.08 6.83
C ASP A 517 -12.67 -16.08 7.64
N GLU A 518 -13.27 -17.10 7.00
CA GLU A 518 -14.06 -18.12 7.69
C GLU A 518 -13.22 -18.95 8.67
N VAL A 519 -11.98 -19.28 8.30
CA VAL A 519 -11.04 -19.92 9.22
C VAL A 519 -10.74 -19.05 10.44
N LEU A 520 -10.46 -17.76 10.23
CA LEU A 520 -10.19 -16.84 11.33
C LEU A 520 -11.41 -16.66 12.24
N ILE A 521 -12.60 -16.53 11.66
CA ILE A 521 -13.87 -16.41 12.40
C ILE A 521 -14.09 -17.62 13.31
N GLN A 522 -13.91 -18.83 12.79
CA GLN A 522 -14.03 -20.05 13.57
C GLN A 522 -12.99 -20.10 14.70
N TYR A 523 -11.77 -19.65 14.42
CA TYR A 523 -10.70 -19.62 15.41
C TYR A 523 -10.99 -18.62 16.53
N ILE A 524 -11.41 -17.39 16.20
CA ILE A 524 -11.85 -16.37 17.17
C ILE A 524 -12.94 -16.92 18.09
N LYS A 525 -13.98 -17.54 17.52
CA LYS A 525 -15.09 -18.15 18.28
C LYS A 525 -14.58 -19.22 19.25
N SER A 526 -13.55 -19.99 18.87
CA SER A 526 -12.96 -21.04 19.72
C SER A 526 -11.99 -20.53 20.78
N GLN A 527 -11.37 -19.37 20.54
CA GLN A 527 -10.31 -18.80 21.40
C GLN A 527 -10.81 -17.62 22.24
N SER A 528 -12.10 -17.28 22.22
CA SER A 528 -12.64 -16.15 22.96
C SER A 528 -12.70 -16.43 24.48
N PRO A 529 -12.21 -15.52 25.35
CA PRO A 529 -11.50 -14.29 25.01
C PRO A 529 -10.07 -14.54 24.53
N VAL A 530 -9.70 -13.92 23.38
CA VAL A 530 -8.36 -14.03 22.78
C VAL A 530 -7.34 -13.34 23.69
N ASN A 531 -6.26 -14.04 24.01
CA ASN A 531 -5.17 -13.53 24.86
C ASN A 531 -3.82 -14.13 24.43
N ILE A 532 -3.48 -13.94 23.15
CA ILE A 532 -2.20 -14.36 22.58
C ILE A 532 -1.10 -13.36 22.95
N LYS A 533 0.16 -13.82 22.89
CA LYS A 533 1.35 -12.98 23.06
C LYS A 533 2.40 -13.40 22.04
N LEU A 534 3.27 -12.47 21.68
CA LEU A 534 4.49 -12.78 20.92
C LEU A 534 5.34 -13.77 21.73
N ASP A 535 5.82 -14.82 21.07
CA ASP A 535 6.62 -15.88 21.69
C ASP A 535 7.93 -16.18 20.95
N LYS A 536 8.40 -15.19 20.17
CA LYS A 536 9.68 -15.18 19.47
C LYS A 536 9.76 -16.31 18.45
N ARG A 537 8.77 -16.34 17.56
CA ARG A 537 8.75 -17.21 16.37
C ARG A 537 9.67 -16.68 15.29
N ILE A 538 9.88 -15.36 15.23
CA ILE A 538 10.78 -14.70 14.27
C ILE A 538 11.66 -13.71 15.02
N GLU A 539 12.97 -13.93 15.07
CA GLU A 539 13.89 -13.09 15.85
C GLU A 539 15.08 -12.59 15.00
N ALA A 540 15.30 -11.27 15.04
CA ALA A 540 16.51 -10.66 14.52
C ALA A 540 17.66 -10.86 15.51
N VAL A 541 18.77 -11.45 15.06
CA VAL A 541 19.92 -11.83 15.91
C VAL A 541 21.23 -11.26 15.35
N ASP A 542 22.19 -11.01 16.24
CA ASP A 542 23.53 -10.50 15.87
C ASP A 542 24.56 -11.61 15.59
N ARG A 543 24.16 -12.88 15.68
CA ARG A 543 25.04 -14.03 15.42
C ARG A 543 25.10 -14.39 13.94
N GLN A 544 26.22 -14.94 13.49
CA GLN A 544 26.32 -15.49 12.13
C GLN A 544 25.71 -16.88 12.05
N ARG A 545 25.32 -17.28 10.83
CA ARG A 545 24.95 -18.66 10.51
C ARG A 545 26.09 -19.60 10.97
N PRO A 546 25.79 -20.66 11.75
CA PRO A 546 26.80 -21.63 12.11
C PRO A 546 27.41 -22.25 10.85
N THR A 547 28.72 -22.16 10.68
CA THR A 547 29.43 -22.91 9.64
C THR A 547 29.37 -24.38 10.01
N VAL A 548 28.58 -25.20 9.29
CA VAL A 548 28.61 -26.65 9.48
C VAL A 548 29.94 -27.17 8.90
N PRO A 549 30.86 -27.71 9.71
CA PRO A 549 32.06 -28.34 9.17
C PRO A 549 31.63 -29.62 8.43
N GLY A 550 31.76 -29.65 7.10
CA GLY A 550 31.55 -30.87 6.30
C GLY A 550 30.46 -30.84 5.22
N ALA A 551 29.73 -29.72 5.03
CA ALA A 551 28.95 -29.50 3.82
C ALA A 551 29.77 -28.59 2.90
N GLY A 552 30.29 -29.13 1.80
CA GLY A 552 31.22 -28.45 0.90
C GLY A 552 30.65 -27.15 0.33
N ASN A 553 31.27 -26.02 0.69
CA ASN A 553 31.20 -24.78 -0.05
C ASN A 553 31.82 -25.00 -1.45
N SER A 554 31.01 -25.08 -2.50
CA SER A 554 31.49 -24.82 -3.86
C SER A 554 31.46 -23.31 -4.12
N THR A 555 32.35 -22.58 -3.45
CA THR A 555 32.71 -21.22 -3.85
C THR A 555 33.77 -21.34 -4.94
N THR A 556 33.37 -21.20 -6.21
CA THR A 556 34.31 -21.03 -7.32
C THR A 556 34.87 -19.62 -7.30
N ASN A 557 36.04 -19.45 -6.68
CA ASN A 557 36.90 -18.30 -6.94
C ASN A 557 37.64 -18.50 -8.25
N GLY A 558 37.59 -17.48 -9.11
CA GLY A 558 38.14 -17.50 -10.45
C GLY A 558 39.66 -17.57 -10.51
N THR A 559 40.14 -18.39 -11.42
CA THR A 559 41.46 -18.27 -12.06
C THR A 559 41.36 -18.85 -13.48
N THR A 560 41.53 -18.00 -14.49
CA THR A 560 41.98 -18.39 -15.84
C THR A 560 43.49 -18.70 -15.78
N PRO A 561 44.08 -19.60 -16.64
CA PRO A 561 43.97 -19.49 -18.10
C PRO A 561 44.01 -20.81 -18.94
N SER A 562 43.71 -20.62 -20.24
CA SER A 562 44.22 -21.29 -21.46
C SER A 562 43.62 -22.61 -21.98
N SER A 563 42.94 -22.46 -23.12
CA SER A 563 42.98 -23.24 -24.38
C SER A 563 42.89 -24.79 -24.37
N ALA A 564 41.74 -25.32 -24.80
CA ALA A 564 41.64 -26.36 -25.85
C ALA A 564 40.17 -26.57 -26.28
N ARG A 565 39.90 -26.46 -27.59
CA ARG A 565 38.76 -27.11 -28.30
C ARG A 565 39.07 -28.63 -28.39
N PRO A 566 38.14 -29.58 -28.68
CA PRO A 566 36.84 -29.50 -29.40
C PRO A 566 35.70 -30.19 -28.61
N SER A 567 34.44 -30.44 -29.02
CA SER A 567 33.72 -30.65 -30.28
C SER A 567 32.20 -30.60 -29.97
N GLN A 568 31.36 -30.23 -30.95
CA GLN A 568 29.89 -30.29 -30.85
C GLN A 568 29.34 -31.73 -30.79
N PRO A 569 28.08 -31.92 -30.36
CA PRO A 569 27.07 -32.26 -31.37
C PRO A 569 25.67 -31.64 -31.18
N VAL A 570 25.13 -31.19 -32.33
CA VAL A 570 23.82 -31.52 -32.93
C VAL A 570 22.51 -31.24 -32.16
N SER A 571 21.71 -30.37 -32.77
CA SER A 571 20.29 -30.15 -32.54
C SER A 571 19.42 -31.35 -32.92
N THR A 572 18.34 -31.59 -32.17
CA THR A 572 17.06 -31.99 -32.77
C THR A 572 15.92 -31.31 -32.03
N GLY A 573 15.17 -30.48 -32.74
CA GLY A 573 13.90 -29.94 -32.27
C GLY A 573 12.77 -30.96 -32.40
N ALA A 574 11.70 -30.72 -31.66
CA ALA A 574 10.34 -31.03 -32.08
C ALA A 574 9.36 -30.27 -31.18
N ALA A 575 8.64 -29.34 -31.79
CA ALA A 575 7.40 -28.80 -31.27
C ALA A 575 6.33 -29.92 -31.23
N ALA A 576 5.47 -29.89 -30.21
CA ALA A 576 4.19 -30.59 -30.27
C ALA A 576 3.13 -29.73 -29.56
N GLN A 577 2.07 -29.48 -30.31
CA GLN A 577 0.92 -28.65 -29.99
C GLN A 577 0.00 -29.28 -28.94
N PHE A 578 -0.78 -28.40 -28.30
CA PHE A 578 -1.93 -28.66 -27.44
C PHE A 578 -2.95 -29.67 -28.00
N PRO A 579 -3.81 -30.20 -27.11
CA PRO A 579 -5.21 -29.80 -27.22
C PRO A 579 -5.81 -29.28 -25.91
N ALA A 580 -6.80 -28.41 -26.12
CA ALA A 580 -7.59 -27.68 -25.15
C ALA A 580 -8.69 -28.51 -24.48
N SER A 581 -9.37 -27.86 -23.53
CA SER A 581 -10.61 -28.19 -22.81
C SER A 581 -10.44 -29.04 -21.54
N VAL A 582 -10.73 -28.46 -20.37
CA VAL A 582 -12.06 -28.44 -19.73
C VAL A 582 -12.13 -27.21 -18.81
N VAL A 583 -13.04 -26.28 -19.10
CA VAL A 583 -13.39 -25.17 -18.21
C VAL A 583 -14.43 -25.69 -17.22
N GLY A 584 -14.05 -25.83 -15.96
CA GLY A 584 -14.97 -26.04 -14.85
C GLY A 584 -15.50 -24.69 -14.38
N ALA A 585 -16.77 -24.41 -14.66
CA ALA A 585 -17.47 -23.25 -14.11
C ALA A 585 -17.65 -23.44 -12.59
N SER A 586 -16.95 -22.64 -11.80
CA SER A 586 -17.25 -22.45 -10.37
C SER A 586 -18.35 -21.41 -10.23
N THR A 587 -19.49 -21.85 -9.72
CA THR A 587 -20.66 -21.04 -9.39
C THR A 587 -20.37 -20.15 -8.19
N PHE A 588 -20.01 -18.88 -8.42
CA PHE A 588 -20.18 -17.80 -7.45
C PHE A 588 -21.25 -16.85 -7.99
N GLY A 589 -22.42 -16.89 -7.35
CA GLY A 589 -23.54 -16.03 -7.71
C GLY A 589 -24.85 -16.59 -7.17
N LEU A 590 -25.02 -16.60 -5.85
CA LEU A 590 -26.34 -16.77 -5.22
C LEU A 590 -26.32 -16.52 -3.70
N ILE A 591 -25.90 -15.33 -3.26
CA ILE A 591 -26.36 -14.75 -1.98
C ILE A 591 -26.59 -13.25 -2.17
N ALA A 592 -27.63 -12.91 -2.93
CA ALA A 592 -28.16 -11.53 -3.01
C ALA A 592 -29.69 -11.53 -3.15
N GLY A 593 -30.36 -12.56 -2.62
CA GLY A 593 -31.79 -12.76 -2.84
C GLY A 593 -32.47 -13.40 -1.65
N LEU A 594 -32.29 -12.87 -0.44
CA LEU A 594 -33.13 -13.25 0.70
C LEU A 594 -33.11 -12.21 1.83
N LEU A 595 -33.27 -10.93 1.50
CA LEU A 595 -33.58 -9.86 2.45
C LEU A 595 -34.42 -8.78 1.76
N MET A 596 -35.57 -9.20 1.24
CA MET A 596 -36.73 -8.33 1.02
C MET A 596 -37.99 -9.12 1.35
N LEU A 597 -38.33 -9.13 2.64
CA LEU A 597 -39.69 -9.18 3.19
C LEU A 597 -39.68 -8.52 4.57
#